data_AF-A0A960N0X2-F1
#
_entry.id   AF-A0A960N0X2-F1
#
_cell.length_a   1.000
_cell.length_b   1.000
_cell.length_c   1.000
_cell.angle_alpha   90.00
_cell.angle_beta   90.00
_cell.angle_gamma   90.00
#
_symmetry.space_group_name_H-M   'P 1'
#
loop_
_entity.id
_entity.type
_entity.pdbx_description
1 polymer ?
#
loop_
_entity_poly.entity_id
_entity_poly.type
_entity_poly.pdbx_seq_one_letter_code
_entity_poly.pdbx_strand_id
1 'polypeptide(L)'
;MLSHFIKAKTLVLVVLVALFAGLAWFSADYDTRGGALGPACPIKVYGRCYREQEVRRFLSYFEVSRNLLFFEFVQSLFGEDRLDNDPTDFVTNLIILRQEAERLGIEPTDEEAKEAIRTAPIFSIQTMINDEILESNILAPRGLSKADLVQIGKDYLCWRKLGDLLEAGNQPVPIELEKAYVQKYQQFTASLAEFKLEGFREKAIITDEEIQKFYDENKEDLLSEEKRGVTLIKFSPPAEAEGMTNEQKAQQ
;
A
#
# COMPACT_ATOMS: atom_id res chain seq x y z
N MET A 1 51.55 25.02 29.04
CA MET A 1 50.93 24.69 27.74
C MET A 1 50.23 23.31 27.73
N LEU A 2 50.78 22.25 28.34
CA LEU A 2 50.13 20.91 28.36
C LEU A 2 48.73 20.86 29.03
N SER A 3 48.48 21.62 30.10
CA SER A 3 47.20 21.57 30.83
C SER A 3 46.03 22.19 30.06
N HIS A 4 46.29 23.17 29.17
CA HIS A 4 45.26 23.76 28.32
C HIS A 4 44.83 22.83 27.18
N PHE A 5 45.76 22.05 26.63
CA PHE A 5 45.46 21.04 25.60
C PHE A 5 44.62 19.88 26.13
N ILE A 6 44.85 19.44 27.37
CA ILE A 6 44.07 18.36 27.99
C ILE A 6 42.64 18.82 28.30
N LYS A 7 42.47 20.06 28.81
CA LYS A 7 41.15 20.66 29.07
C LYS A 7 40.35 20.91 27.79
N ALA A 8 41.01 21.34 26.71
CA ALA A 8 40.36 21.53 25.41
C ALA A 8 39.87 20.19 24.83
N LYS A 9 40.65 19.12 24.94
CA LYS A 9 40.26 17.77 24.47
C LYS A 9 39.09 17.18 25.26
N THR A 10 39.04 17.38 26.58
CA THR A 10 37.91 16.91 27.40
C THR A 10 36.63 17.70 27.10
N LEU A 11 36.74 19.00 26.88
CA LEU A 11 35.58 19.85 26.55
C LEU A 11 34.99 19.50 25.17
N VAL A 12 35.83 19.25 24.16
CA VAL A 12 35.39 18.81 22.83
C VAL A 12 34.69 17.45 22.88
N LEU A 13 35.21 16.51 23.69
CA LEU A 13 34.59 15.18 23.84
C LEU A 13 33.22 15.27 24.54
N VAL A 14 33.09 16.09 25.58
CA VAL A 14 31.80 16.33 26.26
C VAL A 14 30.79 16.98 25.33
N VAL A 15 31.22 17.95 24.51
CA VAL A 15 30.33 18.58 23.51
C VAL A 15 29.90 17.60 22.42
N LEU A 16 30.80 16.72 21.96
CA LEU A 16 30.46 15.67 21.00
C LEU A 16 29.49 14.64 21.59
N VAL A 17 29.70 14.21 22.83
CA VAL A 17 28.78 13.29 23.52
C VAL A 17 27.43 13.98 23.77
N ALA A 18 27.40 15.26 24.12
CA ALA A 18 26.17 16.02 24.27
C ALA A 18 25.44 16.24 22.93
N LEU A 19 26.19 16.43 21.83
CA LEU A 19 25.63 16.49 20.48
C LEU A 19 25.06 15.14 20.04
N PHE A 20 25.76 14.04 20.29
CA PHE A 20 25.27 12.69 19.97
C PHE A 20 24.10 12.27 20.87
N ALA A 21 24.13 12.61 22.16
CA ALA A 21 23.01 12.38 23.06
C ALA A 21 21.82 13.27 22.71
N GLY A 22 22.05 14.53 22.33
CA GLY A 22 21.02 15.45 21.84
C GLY A 22 20.41 14.97 20.52
N LEU A 23 21.22 14.52 19.56
CA LEU A 23 20.76 13.91 18.30
C LEU A 23 20.05 12.58 18.53
N ALA A 24 20.49 11.77 19.50
CA ALA A 24 19.81 10.52 19.87
C ALA A 24 18.44 10.81 20.51
N TRP A 25 18.32 11.87 21.33
CA TRP A 25 17.04 12.28 21.91
C TRP A 25 16.12 12.94 20.88
N PHE A 26 16.68 13.73 19.95
CA PHE A 26 15.95 14.44 18.92
C PHE A 26 15.54 13.52 17.76
N SER A 27 16.29 12.45 17.45
CA SER A 27 15.88 11.44 16.45
C SER A 27 14.96 10.35 17.03
N ALA A 28 14.78 10.29 18.35
CA ALA A 28 13.96 9.30 19.00
C ALA A 28 12.47 9.66 19.13
N ASP A 29 12.07 10.93 19.00
CA ASP A 29 10.65 11.32 19.18
C ASP A 29 10.27 12.55 18.35
N TYR A 30 9.76 12.31 17.14
CA TYR A 30 8.90 13.26 16.42
C TYR A 30 7.75 12.51 15.76
N ASP A 31 6.64 12.38 16.47
CA ASP A 31 5.34 12.27 15.82
C ASP A 31 4.31 13.12 16.56
N THR A 32 4.06 14.31 16.01
CA THR A 32 3.05 15.26 16.47
C THR A 32 1.74 14.97 15.75
N ARG A 33 0.97 13.98 16.21
CA ARG A 33 -0.49 13.92 16.04
C ARG A 33 -1.14 12.82 16.90
N GLY A 34 -1.73 13.25 18.03
CA GLY A 34 -2.70 12.44 18.79
C GLY A 34 -2.09 11.67 19.95
N GLY A 35 -2.29 12.17 21.17
CA GLY A 35 -1.65 11.64 22.37
C GLY A 35 -2.00 10.20 22.71
N ALA A 36 -0.99 9.33 22.63
CA ALA A 36 -0.84 8.13 23.46
C ALA A 36 0.66 7.77 23.51
N LEU A 37 1.27 7.91 24.69
CA LEU A 37 2.69 7.61 24.95
C LEU A 37 2.93 6.10 25.00
N GLY A 38 3.01 5.46 23.83
CA GLY A 38 3.47 4.09 23.66
C GLY A 38 3.88 3.83 22.20
N PRO A 39 4.79 2.89 21.92
CA PRO A 39 5.12 2.55 20.53
C PRO A 39 3.84 2.14 19.80
N ALA A 40 3.54 2.80 18.68
CA ALA A 40 2.40 2.45 17.84
C ALA A 40 2.48 0.95 17.51
N CYS A 41 1.43 0.21 17.88
CA CYS A 41 1.29 -1.22 17.65
C CYS A 41 0.18 -1.41 16.61
N PRO A 42 0.45 -1.14 15.31
CA PRO A 42 -0.54 -1.23 14.25
C PRO A 42 -1.11 -2.64 14.11
N ILE A 43 -0.28 -3.67 14.29
CA ILE A 43 -0.69 -5.08 14.24
C ILE A 43 -0.12 -5.83 15.43
N LYS A 44 -0.96 -6.64 16.08
CA LYS A 44 -0.57 -7.52 17.19
C LYS A 44 -0.97 -8.96 16.88
N VAL A 45 0.01 -9.85 16.79
CA VAL A 45 -0.21 -11.29 16.56
C VAL A 45 0.52 -12.08 17.64
N TYR A 46 -0.16 -13.07 18.25
CA TYR A 46 0.39 -13.91 19.33
C TYR A 46 1.09 -13.14 20.46
N GLY A 47 0.58 -11.95 20.80
CA GLY A 47 1.15 -11.11 21.86
C GLY A 47 2.34 -10.24 21.43
N ARG A 48 2.92 -10.45 20.25
CA ARG A 48 3.96 -9.59 19.67
C ARG A 48 3.34 -8.41 18.93
N CYS A 49 3.77 -7.20 19.27
CA CYS A 49 3.48 -5.99 18.50
C CYS A 49 4.47 -5.84 17.34
N TYR A 50 3.94 -5.69 16.13
CA TYR A 50 4.72 -5.41 14.93
C TYR A 50 4.74 -3.91 14.67
N ARG A 51 5.93 -3.35 14.45
CA ARG A 51 6.08 -1.91 14.20
C ARG A 51 5.67 -1.56 12.78
N GLU A 52 5.35 -0.30 12.57
CA GLU A 52 5.02 0.30 11.27
C GLU A 52 5.96 -0.12 10.12
N GLN A 53 7.28 -0.15 10.34
CA GLN A 53 8.23 -0.56 9.30
C GLN A 53 8.13 -2.05 8.94
N GLU A 54 7.85 -2.91 9.92
CA GLU A 54 7.66 -4.35 9.72
C GLU A 54 6.36 -4.59 8.93
N VAL A 55 5.28 -3.90 9.32
CA VAL A 55 3.99 -3.96 8.62
C VAL A 55 4.13 -3.48 7.17
N ARG A 56 4.77 -2.31 6.93
CA ARG A 56 5.02 -1.82 5.56
C ARG A 56 5.83 -2.78 4.70
N ARG A 57 6.78 -3.50 5.30
CA ARG A 57 7.53 -4.55 4.59
C ARG A 57 6.62 -5.71 4.19
N PHE A 58 5.74 -6.18 5.07
CA PHE A 58 4.79 -7.24 4.75
C PHE A 58 3.72 -6.81 3.73
N LEU A 59 3.27 -5.55 3.78
CA LEU A 59 2.44 -4.97 2.72
C LEU A 59 3.16 -4.96 1.36
N SER A 60 4.48 -4.77 1.36
CA SER A 60 5.26 -4.88 0.12
C SER A 60 5.32 -6.32 -0.40
N TYR A 61 5.27 -7.34 0.47
CA TYR A 61 5.18 -8.74 0.05
C TYR A 61 3.83 -9.07 -0.60
N PHE A 62 2.73 -8.50 -0.11
CA PHE A 62 1.43 -8.58 -0.78
C PHE A 62 1.52 -8.06 -2.22
N GLU A 63 2.07 -6.87 -2.41
CA GLU A 63 2.19 -6.26 -3.73
C GLU A 63 3.06 -7.10 -4.67
N VAL A 64 4.20 -7.61 -4.21
CA VAL A 64 5.05 -8.47 -5.04
C VAL A 64 4.34 -9.79 -5.37
N SER A 65 3.65 -10.40 -4.41
CA SER A 65 2.90 -11.65 -4.63
C SER A 65 1.79 -11.47 -5.68
N ARG A 66 1.13 -10.30 -5.69
CA ARG A 66 0.18 -9.93 -6.75
C ARG A 66 0.85 -9.77 -8.10
N ASN A 67 2.02 -9.12 -8.15
CA ASN A 67 2.77 -8.96 -9.41
C ASN A 67 3.19 -10.33 -9.96
N LEU A 68 3.65 -11.25 -9.10
CA LEU A 68 3.99 -12.63 -9.46
C LEU A 68 2.78 -13.48 -9.87
N LEU A 69 1.56 -12.94 -9.77
CA LEU A 69 0.28 -13.60 -10.09
C LEU A 69 -0.03 -14.80 -9.17
N PHE A 70 0.44 -14.77 -7.93
CA PHE A 70 0.06 -15.75 -6.90
C PHE A 70 -1.33 -15.41 -6.32
N PHE A 71 -2.35 -15.36 -7.17
CA PHE A 71 -3.67 -14.87 -6.82
C PHE A 71 -4.37 -15.69 -5.72
N GLU A 72 -4.31 -17.02 -5.79
CA GLU A 72 -4.95 -17.89 -4.80
C GLU A 72 -4.31 -17.74 -3.42
N PHE A 73 -2.98 -17.70 -3.38
CA PHE A 73 -2.22 -17.42 -2.16
C PHE A 73 -2.60 -16.07 -1.56
N VAL A 74 -2.57 -15.01 -2.37
CA VAL A 74 -2.96 -13.67 -1.93
C VAL A 74 -4.37 -13.67 -1.39
N GLN A 75 -5.34 -14.18 -2.16
CA GLN A 75 -6.74 -14.24 -1.74
C GLN A 75 -6.89 -15.02 -0.43
N SER A 76 -6.30 -16.21 -0.32
CA SER A 76 -6.39 -17.02 0.88
C SER A 76 -5.93 -16.27 2.13
N LEU A 77 -4.92 -15.41 2.04
CA LEU A 77 -4.43 -14.62 3.16
C LEU A 77 -5.31 -13.40 3.51
N PHE A 78 -6.29 -13.01 2.69
CA PHE A 78 -7.30 -12.02 3.10
C PHE A 78 -8.47 -12.64 3.90
N GLY A 79 -8.61 -13.96 3.95
CA GLY A 79 -9.75 -14.61 4.61
C GLY A 79 -11.06 -14.59 3.81
N GLU A 80 -12.12 -15.20 4.38
CA GLU A 80 -13.37 -15.53 3.68
C GLU A 80 -14.39 -14.37 3.63
N ASP A 81 -14.33 -13.41 4.57
CA ASP A 81 -15.28 -12.30 4.71
C ASP A 81 -14.73 -10.97 4.19
N ARG A 82 -14.71 -10.81 2.85
CA ARG A 82 -14.03 -9.72 2.13
C ARG A 82 -14.92 -8.51 1.81
N LEU A 83 -15.35 -7.74 2.81
CA LEU A 83 -16.12 -6.52 2.54
C LEU A 83 -15.29 -5.22 2.57
N ASP A 84 -14.12 -5.22 3.22
CA ASP A 84 -13.31 -4.01 3.45
C ASP A 84 -11.96 -3.98 2.70
N ASN A 85 -11.48 -5.12 2.19
CA ASN A 85 -10.17 -5.25 1.50
C ASN A 85 -9.02 -4.63 2.31
N ASP A 86 -9.05 -4.75 3.65
CA ASP A 86 -8.00 -4.19 4.50
C ASP A 86 -6.69 -4.98 4.26
N PRO A 87 -5.63 -4.34 3.74
CA PRO A 87 -4.38 -5.04 3.46
C PRO A 87 -3.65 -5.49 4.74
N THR A 88 -4.06 -5.05 5.93
CA THR A 88 -3.55 -5.56 7.21
C THR A 88 -4.00 -7.00 7.50
N ASP A 89 -5.08 -7.49 6.89
CA ASP A 89 -5.51 -8.89 6.99
C ASP A 89 -4.47 -9.83 6.35
N PHE A 90 -4.01 -9.47 5.15
CA PHE A 90 -2.93 -10.19 4.49
C PHE A 90 -1.70 -10.28 5.40
N VAL A 91 -1.32 -9.16 6.02
CA VAL A 91 -0.13 -9.09 6.89
C VAL A 91 -0.32 -9.99 8.12
N THR A 92 -1.48 -9.91 8.76
CA THR A 92 -1.81 -10.70 9.95
C THR A 92 -1.77 -12.20 9.63
N ASN A 93 -2.44 -12.62 8.56
CA ASN A 93 -2.50 -14.02 8.17
C ASN A 93 -1.15 -14.54 7.63
N LEU A 94 -0.34 -13.70 6.99
CA LEU A 94 1.03 -14.05 6.59
C LEU A 94 1.90 -14.35 7.82
N ILE A 95 1.79 -13.53 8.87
CA ILE A 95 2.51 -13.74 10.13
C ILE A 95 2.09 -15.07 10.78
N ILE A 96 0.78 -15.32 10.85
CA ILE A 96 0.23 -16.57 11.39
C ILE A 96 0.73 -17.77 10.57
N LEU A 97 0.64 -17.70 9.24
CA LEU A 97 1.10 -18.75 8.33
C LEU A 97 2.56 -19.13 8.62
N ARG A 98 3.45 -18.15 8.73
CA ARG A 98 4.88 -18.41 8.99
C ARG A 98 5.10 -19.11 10.32
N GLN A 99 4.42 -18.65 11.37
CA GLN A 99 4.56 -19.24 12.70
C GLN A 99 3.99 -20.64 12.79
N GLU A 100 2.84 -20.89 12.15
CA GLU A 100 2.25 -22.23 12.09
C GLU A 100 3.07 -23.18 11.22
N ALA A 101 3.61 -22.71 10.10
CA ALA A 101 4.52 -23.48 9.26
C ALA A 101 5.77 -23.91 10.05
N GLU A 102 6.39 -22.99 10.80
CA GLU A 102 7.52 -23.29 11.69
C GLU A 102 7.12 -24.31 12.77
N ARG A 103 5.97 -24.13 13.42
CA ARG A 103 5.46 -25.06 14.45
C ARG A 103 5.23 -26.47 13.91
N LEU A 104 4.84 -26.59 12.65
CA LEU A 104 4.60 -27.87 11.96
C LEU A 104 5.85 -28.43 11.27
N GLY A 105 6.99 -27.74 11.35
CA GLY A 105 8.23 -28.16 10.68
C GLY A 105 8.20 -28.04 9.15
N ILE A 106 7.30 -27.20 8.62
CA ILE A 106 7.20 -26.91 7.18
C ILE A 106 8.16 -25.76 6.86
N GLU A 107 9.38 -26.11 6.46
CA GLU A 107 10.40 -25.13 6.09
C GLU A 107 10.93 -25.41 4.67
N PRO A 108 10.41 -24.71 3.64
CA PRO A 108 10.94 -24.79 2.29
C PRO A 108 12.37 -24.25 2.23
N THR A 109 13.22 -24.95 1.48
CA THR A 109 14.60 -24.55 1.21
C THR A 109 14.65 -23.33 0.28
N ASP A 110 15.77 -22.60 0.30
CA ASP A 110 16.00 -21.47 -0.60
C ASP A 110 15.92 -21.90 -2.08
N GLU A 111 16.36 -23.11 -2.40
CA GLU A 111 16.34 -23.64 -3.77
C GLU A 111 14.91 -23.97 -4.22
N GLU A 112 14.09 -24.59 -3.36
CA GLU A 112 12.66 -24.80 -3.65
C GLU A 112 11.96 -23.45 -3.87
N ALA A 113 12.25 -22.44 -3.04
CA ALA A 113 11.66 -21.12 -3.16
C ALA A 113 12.06 -20.41 -4.47
N LYS A 114 13.34 -20.46 -4.85
CA LYS A 114 13.80 -19.92 -6.14
C LYS A 114 13.11 -20.60 -7.31
N GLU A 115 12.92 -21.91 -7.24
CA GLU A 115 12.23 -22.65 -8.30
C GLU A 115 10.74 -22.30 -8.37
N ALA A 116 10.08 -22.15 -7.23
CA ALA A 116 8.70 -21.67 -7.18
C ALA A 116 8.55 -20.27 -7.81
N ILE A 117 9.53 -19.39 -7.61
CA ILE A 117 9.55 -18.07 -8.26
C ILE A 117 9.79 -18.20 -9.77
N ARG A 118 10.74 -19.01 -10.24
CA ARG A 118 10.99 -19.21 -11.68
C ARG A 118 9.78 -19.76 -12.44
N THR A 119 9.00 -20.60 -11.77
CA THR A 119 7.76 -21.18 -12.30
C THR A 119 6.54 -20.27 -12.09
N ALA A 120 6.71 -19.05 -11.57
CA ALA A 120 5.61 -18.15 -11.32
C ALA A 120 4.86 -17.80 -12.63
N PRO A 121 3.52 -17.69 -12.61
CA PRO A 121 2.72 -17.50 -13.82
C PRO A 121 3.09 -16.24 -14.61
N ILE A 122 3.61 -15.20 -13.93
CA ILE A 122 4.05 -13.96 -14.56
C ILE A 122 5.05 -14.20 -15.71
N PHE A 123 5.97 -15.16 -15.56
CA PHE A 123 6.99 -15.47 -16.57
C PHE A 123 6.45 -16.22 -17.79
N SER A 124 5.32 -16.92 -17.62
CA SER A 124 4.64 -17.60 -18.72
C SER A 124 3.74 -16.66 -19.52
N ILE A 125 3.15 -15.66 -18.85
CA ILE A 125 2.19 -14.73 -19.46
C ILE A 125 2.90 -13.49 -20.03
N GLN A 126 3.92 -12.98 -19.34
CA GLN A 126 4.64 -11.77 -19.72
C GLN A 126 6.07 -12.10 -20.14
N THR A 127 6.25 -12.36 -21.44
CA THR A 127 7.54 -12.75 -22.03
C THR A 127 8.65 -11.70 -21.91
N MET A 128 8.30 -10.45 -21.58
CA MET A 128 9.27 -9.37 -21.39
C MET A 128 9.80 -9.27 -19.96
N ILE A 129 9.23 -9.99 -18.98
CA ILE A 129 9.72 -9.93 -17.60
C ILE A 129 10.87 -10.92 -17.42
N ASN A 130 12.03 -10.38 -17.05
CA ASN A 130 13.22 -11.14 -16.64
C ASN A 130 13.64 -10.73 -15.21
N ASP A 131 14.67 -11.39 -14.68
CA ASP A 131 15.16 -11.13 -13.31
C ASP A 131 15.55 -9.67 -13.08
N GLU A 132 16.14 -9.01 -14.09
CA GLU A 132 16.55 -7.60 -14.00
C GLU A 132 15.35 -6.66 -13.88
N ILE A 133 14.30 -6.89 -14.66
CA ILE A 133 13.06 -6.13 -14.60
C ILE A 133 12.32 -6.40 -13.30
N LEU A 134 12.31 -7.65 -12.81
CA LEU A 134 11.75 -8.00 -11.51
C LEU A 134 12.46 -7.21 -10.39
N GLU A 135 13.79 -7.15 -10.42
CA GLU A 135 14.56 -6.42 -9.41
C GLU A 135 14.35 -4.91 -9.50
N SER A 136 14.50 -4.33 -10.69
CA SER A 136 14.48 -2.88 -10.88
C SER A 136 13.07 -2.27 -10.79
N ASN A 137 12.04 -2.97 -11.27
CA ASN A 137 10.69 -2.41 -11.40
C ASN A 137 9.71 -2.96 -10.36
N ILE A 138 9.95 -4.16 -9.80
CA ILE A 138 9.04 -4.77 -8.83
C ILE A 138 9.62 -4.70 -7.40
N LEU A 139 10.89 -5.07 -7.19
CA LEU A 139 11.47 -5.12 -5.85
C LEU A 139 12.02 -3.77 -5.35
N ALA A 140 12.91 -3.14 -6.12
CA ALA A 140 13.63 -1.93 -5.71
C ALA A 140 12.71 -0.76 -5.33
N PRO A 141 11.61 -0.47 -6.06
CA PRO A 141 10.69 0.63 -5.69
C PRO A 141 10.00 0.41 -4.34
N ARG A 142 10.01 -0.83 -3.82
CA ARG A 142 9.40 -1.23 -2.55
C ARG A 142 10.44 -1.46 -1.44
N GLY A 143 11.71 -1.15 -1.69
CA GLY A 143 12.80 -1.40 -0.75
C GLY A 143 13.05 -2.88 -0.46
N LEU A 144 12.68 -3.76 -1.40
CA LEU A 144 12.85 -5.21 -1.30
C LEU A 144 14.09 -5.68 -2.05
N SER A 145 14.66 -6.77 -1.56
CA SER A 145 15.87 -7.41 -2.08
C SER A 145 15.57 -8.77 -2.70
N LYS A 146 16.57 -9.41 -3.33
CA LYS A 146 16.42 -10.81 -3.79
C LYS A 146 16.14 -11.78 -2.63
N ALA A 147 16.65 -11.50 -1.43
CA ALA A 147 16.36 -12.31 -0.25
C ALA A 147 14.87 -12.24 0.13
N ASP A 148 14.23 -11.10 -0.10
CA ASP A 148 12.79 -10.94 0.08
C ASP A 148 11.98 -11.74 -0.93
N LEU A 149 12.44 -11.77 -2.18
CA LEU A 149 11.83 -12.59 -3.22
C LEU A 149 11.89 -14.08 -2.88
N VAL A 150 13.03 -14.55 -2.37
CA VAL A 150 13.17 -15.92 -1.85
C VAL A 150 12.21 -16.15 -0.68
N GLN A 151 12.10 -15.21 0.25
CA GLN A 151 11.18 -15.33 1.37
C GLN A 151 9.71 -15.42 0.92
N ILE A 152 9.30 -14.62 -0.08
CA ILE A 152 7.95 -14.70 -0.67
C ILE A 152 7.72 -16.07 -1.30
N GLY A 153 8.73 -16.63 -2.00
CA GLY A 153 8.67 -17.99 -2.53
C GLY A 153 8.49 -19.03 -1.42
N LYS A 154 9.17 -18.88 -0.29
CA LYS A 154 8.97 -19.76 0.88
C LYS A 154 7.56 -19.63 1.44
N ASP A 155 7.03 -18.41 1.60
CA ASP A 155 5.69 -18.20 2.13
C ASP A 155 4.62 -18.86 1.25
N TYR A 156 4.75 -18.70 -0.08
CA TYR A 156 3.87 -19.34 -1.05
C TYR A 156 3.92 -20.88 -0.94
N LEU A 157 5.12 -21.45 -0.80
CA LEU A 157 5.30 -22.89 -0.64
C LEU A 157 4.77 -23.41 0.70
N CYS A 158 4.94 -22.65 1.79
CA CYS A 158 4.37 -22.97 3.10
C CYS A 158 2.85 -23.03 3.01
N TRP A 159 2.22 -22.02 2.41
CA TRP A 159 0.77 -21.99 2.19
C TRP A 159 0.29 -23.20 1.40
N ARG A 160 0.95 -23.53 0.28
CA ARG A 160 0.59 -24.69 -0.54
C ARG A 160 0.73 -26.00 0.21
N LYS A 161 1.88 -26.23 0.86
CA LYS A 161 2.14 -27.46 1.63
C LYS A 161 1.13 -27.60 2.79
N LEU A 162 0.75 -26.50 3.44
CA LEU A 162 -0.26 -26.52 4.49
C LEU A 162 -1.65 -26.85 3.93
N GLY A 163 -2.02 -26.28 2.79
CA GLY A 163 -3.25 -26.64 2.06
C GLY A 163 -3.31 -28.12 1.71
N ASP A 164 -2.24 -28.65 1.10
CA ASP A 164 -2.13 -30.07 0.73
C ASP A 164 -2.33 -31.01 1.93
N LEU A 165 -1.82 -30.63 3.12
CA LEU A 165 -1.99 -31.42 4.35
C LEU A 165 -3.42 -31.40 4.88
N LEU A 166 -4.09 -30.25 4.80
CA LEU A 166 -5.49 -30.09 5.22
C LEU A 166 -6.44 -30.83 4.27
N GLU A 167 -6.12 -30.86 2.97
CA GLU A 167 -6.87 -31.61 1.96
C GLU A 167 -6.65 -33.12 2.06
N ALA A 168 -5.41 -33.57 2.27
CA ALA A 168 -5.09 -34.99 2.39
C ALA A 168 -5.80 -35.70 3.57
N GLY A 169 -6.21 -34.95 4.59
CA GLY A 169 -6.93 -35.45 5.77
C GLY A 169 -8.46 -35.51 5.62
N ASN A 170 -9.04 -34.89 4.59
CA ASN A 170 -10.49 -34.73 4.48
C ASN A 170 -11.03 -35.37 3.19
N GLN A 171 -11.74 -36.49 3.33
CA GLN A 171 -12.77 -36.79 2.33
C GLN A 171 -13.96 -35.86 2.62
N PRO A 172 -14.39 -35.02 1.66
CA PRO A 172 -15.60 -34.22 1.86
C PRO A 172 -16.78 -35.18 2.10
N VAL A 173 -17.52 -34.95 3.18
CA VAL A 173 -18.76 -35.67 3.42
C VAL A 173 -19.69 -35.37 2.23
N PRO A 174 -20.26 -36.36 1.53
CA PRO A 174 -20.98 -36.15 0.26
C PRO A 174 -22.05 -35.06 0.32
N ILE A 175 -22.70 -34.88 1.47
CA ILE A 175 -23.74 -33.87 1.70
C ILE A 175 -23.21 -32.43 1.66
N GLU A 176 -21.98 -32.18 2.12
CA GLU A 176 -21.38 -30.83 2.09
C GLU A 176 -20.90 -30.50 0.68
N LEU A 177 -20.43 -31.49 -0.07
CA LEU A 177 -20.14 -31.34 -1.50
C LEU A 177 -21.40 -31.00 -2.30
N GLU A 178 -22.52 -31.68 -2.01
CA GLU A 178 -23.81 -31.41 -2.65
C GLU A 178 -24.32 -30.00 -2.32
N LYS A 179 -24.25 -29.56 -1.06
CA LYS A 179 -24.62 -28.20 -0.67
C LYS A 179 -23.76 -27.14 -1.36
N ALA A 180 -22.44 -27.32 -1.37
CA ALA A 180 -21.53 -26.38 -2.03
C ALA A 180 -21.76 -26.34 -3.55
N TYR A 181 -22.04 -27.50 -4.17
CA TYR A 181 -22.39 -27.60 -5.58
C TYR A 181 -23.70 -26.90 -5.89
N VAL A 182 -24.75 -27.14 -5.09
CA VAL A 182 -26.03 -26.42 -5.23
C VAL A 182 -25.81 -24.93 -5.05
N GLN A 183 -25.12 -24.47 -4.00
CA GLN A 183 -24.89 -23.04 -3.77
C GLN A 183 -24.13 -22.37 -4.92
N LYS A 184 -23.14 -23.05 -5.51
CA LYS A 184 -22.30 -22.49 -6.58
C LYS A 184 -22.97 -22.53 -7.96
N TYR A 185 -23.80 -23.54 -8.23
CA TYR A 185 -24.41 -23.78 -9.55
C TYR A 185 -25.93 -23.64 -9.58
N GLN A 186 -26.54 -23.20 -8.48
CA GLN A 186 -27.97 -22.93 -8.41
C GLN A 186 -28.33 -21.83 -9.42
N GLN A 187 -29.11 -22.23 -10.42
CA GLN A 187 -29.73 -21.29 -11.34
C GLN A 187 -30.81 -20.53 -10.58
N PHE A 188 -30.70 -19.20 -10.53
CA PHE A 188 -31.75 -18.34 -10.02
C PHE A 188 -32.42 -17.60 -11.17
N THR A 189 -33.75 -17.46 -11.09
CA THR A 189 -34.52 -16.62 -12.00
C THR A 189 -34.60 -15.22 -11.40
N ALA A 190 -33.84 -14.28 -11.96
CA ALA A 190 -33.96 -12.86 -11.60
C ALA A 190 -35.09 -12.22 -12.43
N SER A 191 -36.02 -11.53 -11.76
CA SER A 191 -36.97 -10.65 -12.43
C SER A 191 -36.42 -9.23 -12.39
N LEU A 192 -36.12 -8.67 -13.57
CA LEU A 192 -35.71 -7.29 -13.71
C LEU A 192 -36.94 -6.40 -13.85
N ALA A 193 -37.17 -5.50 -12.89
CA ALA A 193 -38.12 -4.42 -13.03
C ALA A 193 -37.42 -3.26 -13.75
N GLU A 194 -37.66 -3.13 -15.05
CA GLU A 194 -37.09 -2.03 -15.85
C GLU A 194 -37.92 -0.75 -15.65
N PHE A 195 -37.31 0.27 -15.05
CA PHE A 195 -37.93 1.59 -14.91
C PHE A 195 -37.65 2.43 -16.16
N LYS A 196 -38.64 2.53 -17.05
CA LYS A 196 -38.55 3.39 -18.24
C LYS A 196 -38.77 4.84 -17.85
N LEU A 197 -37.69 5.63 -17.89
CA LEU A 197 -37.66 7.04 -17.48
C LEU A 197 -38.66 7.89 -18.30
N GLU A 198 -38.92 7.51 -19.55
CA GLU A 198 -39.83 8.18 -20.47
C GLU A 198 -41.26 8.27 -19.92
N GLY A 199 -41.74 7.19 -19.29
CA GLY A 199 -43.09 7.14 -18.69
C GLY A 199 -43.25 7.98 -17.42
N PHE A 200 -42.14 8.42 -16.81
CA PHE A 200 -42.13 9.32 -15.67
C PHE A 200 -41.94 10.78 -16.09
N ARG A 201 -41.22 11.04 -17.20
CA ARG A 201 -41.05 12.40 -17.75
C ARG A 201 -42.37 13.03 -18.17
N GLU A 202 -43.31 12.26 -18.73
CA GLU A 202 -44.63 12.77 -19.11
C GLU A 202 -45.51 13.20 -17.92
N LYS A 203 -45.20 12.71 -16.72
CA LYS A 203 -45.95 13.00 -15.48
C LYS A 203 -45.27 14.06 -14.61
N ALA A 204 -44.01 14.39 -14.90
CA ALA A 204 -43.27 15.42 -14.19
C ALA A 204 -43.67 16.81 -14.72
N ILE A 205 -44.78 17.33 -14.20
CA ILE A 205 -45.17 18.73 -14.43
C ILE A 205 -44.41 19.56 -13.39
N ILE A 206 -43.32 20.18 -13.81
CA ILE A 206 -42.58 21.13 -12.99
C ILE A 206 -43.28 22.47 -13.10
N THR A 207 -43.73 23.03 -11.99
CA THR A 207 -44.38 24.35 -11.94
C THR A 207 -43.34 25.47 -11.78
N ASP A 208 -43.68 26.68 -12.25
CA ASP A 208 -42.82 27.85 -12.10
C ASP A 208 -42.54 28.18 -10.62
N GLU A 209 -43.47 27.86 -9.72
CA GLU A 209 -43.33 28.03 -8.27
C GLU A 209 -42.29 27.06 -7.68
N GLU A 210 -42.24 25.82 -8.15
CA GLU A 210 -41.22 24.84 -7.75
C GLU A 210 -39.84 25.21 -8.29
N ILE A 211 -39.76 25.76 -9.51
CA ILE A 211 -38.51 26.28 -10.09
C ILE A 211 -38.00 27.45 -9.26
N GLN A 212 -38.87 28.39 -8.91
CA GLN A 212 -38.50 29.55 -8.11
C GLN A 212 -38.02 29.14 -6.71
N LYS A 213 -38.74 28.22 -6.06
CA LYS A 213 -38.36 27.67 -4.75
C LYS A 213 -36.99 26.97 -4.80
N PHE A 214 -36.77 26.12 -5.80
CA PHE A 214 -35.48 25.44 -5.97
C PHE A 214 -34.35 26.44 -6.24
N TYR A 215 -34.58 27.44 -7.09
CA TYR A 215 -33.62 28.51 -7.35
C TYR A 215 -33.26 29.27 -6.07
N ASP A 216 -34.26 29.62 -5.25
CA ASP A 216 -34.06 30.36 -4.00
C ASP A 216 -33.31 29.55 -2.93
N GLU A 217 -33.55 28.24 -2.85
CA GLU A 217 -32.86 27.32 -1.92
C GLU A 217 -31.42 27.00 -2.33
N ASN A 218 -31.07 27.08 -3.62
CA ASN A 218 -29.77 26.65 -4.15
C ASN A 218 -28.93 27.81 -4.74
N LYS A 219 -29.22 29.07 -4.38
CA LYS A 219 -28.55 30.26 -4.95
C LYS A 219 -27.03 30.21 -4.85
N GLU A 220 -26.48 29.72 -3.75
CA GLU A 220 -25.03 29.68 -3.51
C GLU A 220 -24.33 28.68 -4.45
N ASP A 221 -24.97 27.55 -4.74
CA ASP A 221 -24.44 26.49 -5.62
C ASP A 221 -24.65 26.79 -7.12
N LEU A 222 -25.55 27.72 -7.45
CA LEU A 222 -25.83 28.16 -8.82
C LEU A 222 -24.97 29.35 -9.27
N LEU A 223 -24.05 29.81 -8.42
CA LEU A 223 -23.09 30.85 -8.78
C LEU A 223 -22.09 30.30 -9.81
N SER A 224 -21.99 30.95 -10.97
CA SER A 224 -20.91 30.67 -11.91
C SER A 224 -19.56 30.98 -11.27
N GLU A 225 -18.51 30.22 -11.63
CA GLU A 225 -17.15 30.51 -11.19
C GLU A 225 -16.79 31.99 -11.33
N GLU A 226 -16.11 32.53 -10.32
CA GLU A 226 -15.75 33.93 -10.25
C GLU A 226 -14.88 34.33 -11.46
N LYS A 227 -15.45 35.09 -12.40
CA LYS A 227 -14.71 35.65 -13.53
C LYS A 227 -14.15 37.01 -13.15
N ARG A 228 -12.82 37.13 -13.08
CA ARG A 228 -12.12 38.41 -12.86
C ARG A 228 -11.52 38.92 -14.17
N GLY A 229 -11.82 40.17 -14.52
CA GLY A 229 -11.09 40.88 -15.57
C GLY A 229 -9.74 41.35 -15.03
N VAL A 230 -8.64 40.85 -15.59
CA VAL A 230 -7.28 41.27 -15.23
C VAL A 230 -6.65 42.05 -16.38
N THR A 231 -6.13 43.24 -16.09
CA THR A 231 -5.31 44.01 -17.02
C THR A 231 -3.84 43.70 -16.73
N LEU A 232 -3.18 42.99 -17.66
CA LEU A 232 -1.77 42.66 -17.57
C LEU A 232 -0.95 43.63 -18.40
N ILE A 233 0.02 44.30 -17.76
CA ILE A 233 1.07 45.05 -18.44
C ILE A 233 2.32 44.17 -18.43
N LYS A 234 2.72 43.68 -19.61
CA LYS A 234 3.92 42.86 -19.78
C LYS A 234 5.11 43.78 -20.06
N PHE A 235 6.04 43.86 -19.12
CA PHE A 235 7.36 44.44 -19.37
C PHE A 235 8.28 43.34 -19.88
N SER A 236 8.78 43.49 -21.11
CA SER A 236 9.87 42.67 -21.62
C SER A 236 11.17 43.42 -21.32
N PRO A 237 12.17 42.79 -20.65
CA PRO A 237 13.47 43.42 -20.50
C PRO A 237 14.10 43.64 -21.89
N PRO A 238 14.89 44.71 -22.06
CA PRO A 238 15.65 44.91 -23.29
C PRO A 238 16.56 43.71 -23.53
N ALA A 239 16.75 43.33 -24.80
CA ALA A 239 17.61 42.21 -25.17
C ALA A 239 19.01 42.41 -24.57
N GLU A 240 19.49 41.43 -23.79
CA GLU A 240 20.81 41.46 -23.19
C GLU A 240 21.86 41.64 -24.29
N ALA A 241 22.63 42.72 -24.24
CA ALA A 241 23.79 42.88 -25.12
C ALA A 241 24.85 41.85 -24.73
N GLU A 242 25.26 41.00 -25.68
CA GLU A 242 26.29 39.99 -25.45
C GLU A 242 27.58 40.65 -24.96
N GLY A 243 27.99 40.32 -23.73
CA GLY A 243 29.27 40.76 -23.15
C GLY A 243 29.20 41.55 -21.83
N MET A 244 28.04 41.77 -21.22
CA MET A 244 27.96 42.47 -19.92
C MET A 244 28.34 41.57 -18.73
N THR A 245 29.15 42.12 -17.81
CA THR A 245 29.53 41.45 -16.56
C THR A 245 28.37 41.44 -15.56
N ASN A 246 28.36 40.48 -14.63
CA ASN A 246 27.24 40.26 -13.68
C ASN A 246 26.86 41.49 -12.84
N GLU A 247 27.81 42.39 -12.56
CA GLU A 247 27.57 43.64 -11.84
C GLU A 247 26.77 44.66 -12.67
N GLN A 248 26.95 44.66 -13.99
CA GLN A 248 26.22 45.54 -14.90
C GLN A 248 24.80 45.02 -15.20
N LYS A 249 24.57 43.71 -15.01
CA LYS A 249 23.23 43.08 -15.11
C LYS A 249 22.32 43.40 -13.93
N ALA A 250 22.89 43.80 -12.78
CA ALA A 250 22.14 44.09 -11.57
C ALA A 250 21.63 45.55 -11.47
N GLN A 251 21.99 46.42 -12.42
CA GLN A 251 21.63 47.84 -12.44
C GLN A 251 20.57 48.22 -13.51
N GLN A 252 20.00 47.24 -14.20
CA GLN A 252 18.83 47.39 -15.08
C GLN A 252 17.60 46.75 -14.44
#